data_AF-A0A7X3Z6G9-F1
#
_entry.id   AF-A0A7X3Z6G9-F1
#
_cell.length_a   1.000
_cell.length_b   1.000
_cell.length_c   1.000
_cell.angle_alpha   90.00
_cell.angle_beta   90.00
_cell.angle_gamma   90.00
#
_symmetry.space_group_name_H-M   'P 1'
#
loop_
_entity.id
_entity.type
_entity.pdbx_description
1 polymer ?
#
loop_
_entity_poly.entity_id
_entity_poly.type
_entity_poly.pdbx_seq_one_letter_code
_entity_poly.pdbx_strand_id
1 'polypeptide(L)'
;MKIRRSFTKAGRDAYASIKFTATSSEIRNPDGTIVFRLDDVQVPEGWSQVASDVIAQKYFRKAGVPARLKKVKEKGVPEFLWRSVADEVALADLPEEERYGGETRATQVFDRLAGAWAYWGWKGGYFSSKADARAYFDEMRYMLATQRGAPNSPQWFNTGLHWAYGIDGPSQGHHYVDYKTGKLTKSRSAYEHPQPHACFIQSCADDLVNSGGIMDLWVRESRLFKYGSGTGTNFSLLRAAGEHLSGGGKSSGLMG
;
A
#
# COMPACT_ATOMS: atom_id res chain seq x y z
N MET A 1 -14.25 5.24 -19.04
CA MET A 1 -15.18 5.38 -17.90
C MET A 1 -15.41 6.86 -17.64
N LYS A 2 -16.68 7.28 -17.68
CA LYS A 2 -17.10 8.62 -17.25
C LYS A 2 -17.30 8.62 -15.74
N ILE A 3 -16.88 9.68 -15.06
CA ILE A 3 -16.98 9.81 -13.60
C ILE A 3 -17.82 11.03 -13.26
N ARG A 4 -18.99 10.77 -12.67
CA ARG A 4 -19.85 11.81 -12.12
C ARG A 4 -19.34 12.20 -10.73
N ARG A 5 -19.20 13.51 -10.49
CA ARG A 5 -18.93 14.05 -9.16
C ARG A 5 -20.21 14.03 -8.32
N SER A 6 -20.14 13.45 -7.14
CA SER A 6 -21.25 13.38 -6.18
C SER A 6 -20.94 14.19 -4.93
N PHE A 7 -19.67 14.25 -4.52
CA PHE A 7 -19.27 14.88 -3.27
C PHE A 7 -18.41 16.14 -3.46
N THR A 8 -17.65 16.19 -4.55
CA THR A 8 -16.68 17.25 -4.83
C THR A 8 -17.16 18.18 -5.95
N LYS A 9 -16.54 19.36 -6.07
CA LYS A 9 -16.81 20.33 -7.13
C LYS A 9 -15.57 20.52 -8.01
N ALA A 10 -15.75 20.55 -9.32
CA ALA A 10 -14.66 20.79 -10.26
C ALA A 10 -13.98 22.14 -9.97
N GLY A 11 -12.64 22.17 -10.05
CA GLY A 11 -11.84 23.36 -9.78
C GLY A 11 -11.69 23.72 -8.29
N ARG A 12 -12.31 22.99 -7.37
CA ARG A 12 -12.08 23.12 -5.92
C ARG A 12 -11.26 21.95 -5.41
N ASP A 13 -10.53 22.18 -4.32
CA ASP A 13 -9.83 21.10 -3.63
C ASP A 13 -10.80 20.05 -3.10
N ALA A 14 -10.39 18.78 -3.12
CA ALA A 14 -11.23 17.66 -2.70
C ALA A 14 -11.64 17.75 -1.22
N TYR A 15 -10.82 18.40 -0.40
CA TYR A 15 -11.04 18.57 1.03
C TYR A 15 -11.70 19.92 1.38
N ALA A 16 -12.04 20.76 0.40
CA ALA A 16 -12.50 22.14 0.64
C ALA A 16 -13.75 22.27 1.53
N SER A 17 -14.55 21.21 1.68
CA SER A 17 -15.72 21.17 2.56
C SER A 17 -15.52 20.30 3.81
N ILE A 18 -14.30 19.88 4.10
CA ILE A 18 -13.95 19.04 5.24
C ILE A 18 -13.05 19.85 6.17
N LYS A 19 -13.45 19.97 7.43
CA LYS A 19 -12.61 20.57 8.47
C LYS A 19 -11.63 19.51 9.00
N PHE A 20 -10.40 19.93 9.23
CA PHE A 20 -9.35 19.10 9.82
C PHE A 20 -8.95 19.69 11.17
N THR A 21 -8.59 18.82 12.11
CA THR A 21 -8.11 19.17 13.43
C THR A 21 -6.78 18.45 13.70
N ALA A 22 -5.99 19.00 14.61
CA ALA A 22 -4.80 18.34 15.14
C ALA A 22 -5.17 17.53 16.39
N THR A 23 -4.65 16.32 16.50
CA THR A 23 -4.71 15.48 17.70
C THR A 23 -3.36 14.82 17.93
N SER A 24 -3.17 14.16 19.06
CA SER A 24 -2.03 13.28 19.29
C SER A 24 -2.49 11.82 19.31
N SER A 25 -1.56 10.92 18.97
CA SER A 25 -1.74 9.49 19.17
C SER A 25 -0.65 8.96 20.09
N GLU A 26 -1.05 8.17 21.09
CA GLU A 26 -0.13 7.66 22.10
C GLU A 26 -0.47 6.20 22.44
N ILE A 27 0.57 5.39 22.64
CA ILE A 27 0.46 4.04 23.19
C ILE A 27 1.23 4.02 24.50
N ARG A 28 0.57 3.57 25.57
CA ARG A 28 1.20 3.31 26.87
C ARG A 28 1.21 1.82 27.19
N ASN A 29 2.26 1.39 27.87
CA ASN A 29 2.29 0.12 28.56
C ASN A 29 1.36 0.15 29.79
N PRO A 30 1.00 -1.02 30.37
CA PRO A 30 0.23 -1.09 31.60
C PRO A 30 0.88 -0.34 32.78
N ASP A 31 2.20 -0.18 32.79
CA ASP A 31 2.95 0.58 33.78
C ASP A 31 2.95 2.11 33.54
N GLY A 32 2.27 2.57 32.49
CA GLY A 32 2.14 3.98 32.12
C GLY A 32 3.27 4.53 31.24
N THR A 33 4.32 3.75 30.94
CA THR A 33 5.42 4.17 30.05
C THR A 33 4.96 4.28 28.60
N ILE A 34 5.47 5.29 27.87
CA ILE A 34 5.08 5.56 26.48
C ILE A 34 5.87 4.63 25.54
N VAL A 35 5.15 3.83 24.75
CA VAL A 35 5.70 2.95 23.71
C VAL A 35 5.78 3.67 22.36
N PHE A 36 4.79 4.52 22.09
CA PHE A 36 4.72 5.29 20.85
C PHE A 36 3.98 6.59 21.13
N ARG A 37 4.46 7.68 20.55
CA ARG A 37 3.77 8.95 20.54
C ARG A 37 3.99 9.63 19.22
N LEU A 38 2.91 10.18 18.66
CA LEU A 38 2.94 11.07 17.51
C LEU A 38 2.05 12.26 17.83
N ASP A 39 2.68 13.41 17.98
CA ASP A 39 1.99 14.69 18.16
C ASP A 39 1.58 15.28 16.80
N ASP A 40 0.67 16.26 16.82
CA ASP A 40 0.22 17.03 15.66
C ASP A 40 -0.29 16.21 14.47
N VAL A 41 -0.97 15.10 14.75
CA VAL A 41 -1.67 14.26 13.77
C VAL A 41 -2.86 15.03 13.21
N GLN A 42 -2.82 15.39 11.92
CA GLN A 42 -3.94 16.09 11.28
C GLN A 42 -4.94 15.10 10.68
N VAL A 43 -6.17 15.13 11.19
CA VAL A 43 -7.27 14.25 10.78
C VAL A 43 -8.55 15.05 10.54
N PRO A 44 -9.54 14.52 9.79
CA PRO A 44 -10.85 15.13 9.69
C PRO A 44 -11.50 15.29 11.07
N GLU A 45 -12.10 16.46 11.35
CA GLU A 45 -12.65 16.83 12.67
C GLU A 45 -13.70 15.84 13.19
N GLY A 46 -14.44 15.16 12.30
CA GLY A 46 -15.47 14.18 12.65
C GLY A 46 -14.94 12.78 13.02
N TRP A 47 -13.63 12.54 13.00
CA TRP A 47 -13.07 11.24 13.35
C TRP A 47 -13.07 11.01 14.86
N SER A 48 -13.32 9.76 15.27
CA SER A 48 -13.11 9.36 16.66
C SER A 48 -11.62 9.30 16.98
N GLN A 49 -11.25 9.46 18.26
CA GLN A 49 -9.87 9.31 18.69
C GLN A 49 -9.30 7.93 18.31
N VAL A 50 -10.09 6.86 18.41
CA VAL A 50 -9.68 5.51 17.97
C VAL A 50 -9.34 5.47 16.48
N ALA A 51 -10.09 6.16 15.61
CA ALA A 51 -9.77 6.22 14.19
C ALA A 51 -8.46 6.99 13.94
N SER A 52 -8.27 8.10 14.66
CA SER A 52 -7.03 8.88 14.65
C SER A 52 -5.82 8.08 15.11
N ASP A 53 -5.98 7.28 16.16
CA ASP A 53 -4.94 6.39 16.68
C ASP A 53 -4.61 5.29 15.67
N VAL A 54 -5.63 4.65 15.10
CA VAL A 54 -5.42 3.57 14.12
C VAL A 54 -4.66 4.07 12.89
N ILE A 55 -5.01 5.24 12.33
CA ILE A 55 -4.28 5.76 11.18
C ILE A 55 -2.84 6.13 11.52
N ALA A 56 -2.61 6.79 12.66
CA ALA A 56 -1.29 7.22 13.09
C ALA A 56 -0.37 6.02 13.40
N GLN A 57 -0.89 4.99 14.06
CA GLN A 57 -0.09 3.87 14.54
C GLN A 57 0.17 2.83 13.47
N LYS A 58 -0.82 2.57 12.60
CA LYS A 58 -0.79 1.47 11.63
C LYS A 58 -0.56 1.91 10.20
N TYR A 59 -1.16 3.01 9.75
CA TYR A 59 -1.25 3.34 8.32
C TYR A 59 -0.33 4.45 7.87
N PHE A 60 0.08 5.35 8.78
CA PHE A 60 1.14 6.31 8.48
C PHE A 60 2.45 5.59 8.20
N ARG A 61 3.06 5.94 7.08
CA ARG A 61 4.44 5.58 6.80
C ARG A 61 5.33 6.25 7.86
N LYS A 62 6.06 5.46 8.64
CA LYS A 62 6.82 5.97 9.80
C LYS A 62 8.15 6.63 9.45
N ALA A 63 8.74 6.29 8.30
CA ALA A 63 10.06 6.77 7.90
C ALA A 63 10.26 6.78 6.38
N GLY A 64 11.22 7.57 5.92
CA GLY A 64 11.65 7.66 4.52
C GLY A 64 10.74 8.53 3.65
N VAL A 65 9.81 9.29 4.24
CA VAL A 65 9.02 10.30 3.52
C VAL A 65 9.88 11.57 3.40
N PRO A 66 10.22 12.02 2.18
CA PRO A 66 11.04 13.22 2.00
C PRO A 66 10.28 14.49 2.41
N ALA A 67 10.94 15.42 3.10
CA ALA A 67 10.37 16.71 3.49
C ALA A 67 10.18 17.68 2.30
N ARG A 68 10.92 17.44 1.20
CA ARG A 68 10.84 18.18 -0.06
C ARG A 68 10.76 17.20 -1.23
N LEU A 69 9.78 17.44 -2.11
CA LEU A 69 9.48 16.59 -3.24
C LEU A 69 9.44 17.41 -4.52
N LYS A 70 9.85 16.80 -5.63
CA LYS A 70 9.66 17.36 -6.98
C LYS A 70 8.85 16.41 -7.85
N LYS A 71 8.10 16.98 -8.79
CA LYS A 71 7.30 16.22 -9.75
C LYS A 71 8.16 15.71 -10.89
N VAL A 72 7.92 14.47 -11.31
CA VAL A 72 8.58 13.86 -12.47
C VAL A 72 7.66 13.96 -13.67
N LYS A 73 8.01 14.85 -14.61
CA LYS A 73 7.27 15.03 -15.86
C LYS A 73 7.22 13.72 -16.64
N GLU A 74 6.02 13.29 -17.01
CA GLU A 74 5.81 12.07 -17.77
C GLU A 74 4.95 12.34 -19.01
N LYS A 75 5.46 11.91 -20.17
CA LYS A 75 4.79 12.11 -21.46
C LYS A 75 3.46 11.35 -21.49
N GLY A 76 2.39 12.05 -21.89
CA GLY A 76 1.05 11.48 -21.98
C GLY A 76 0.34 11.31 -20.64
N VAL A 77 0.95 11.75 -19.52
CA VAL A 77 0.31 11.77 -18.20
C VAL A 77 0.01 13.22 -17.82
N PRO A 78 -1.22 13.55 -17.40
CA PRO A 78 -1.56 14.86 -16.88
C PRO A 78 -0.69 15.25 -15.70
N GLU A 79 -0.31 16.53 -15.62
CA GLU A 79 0.58 17.07 -14.59
C GLU A 79 0.20 16.68 -13.16
N PHE A 80 -1.10 16.66 -12.85
CA PHE A 80 -1.57 16.32 -11.51
C PHE A 80 -1.40 14.84 -11.13
N LEU A 81 -1.18 13.97 -12.12
CA LEU A 81 -0.89 12.55 -11.93
C LEU A 81 0.60 12.26 -12.01
N TRP A 82 1.45 13.27 -12.23
CA TRP A 82 2.90 13.07 -12.15
C TRP A 82 3.26 12.61 -10.75
N ARG A 83 4.01 11.50 -10.72
CA ARG A 83 4.64 11.00 -9.51
C ARG A 83 5.62 12.04 -8.96
N SER A 84 5.95 11.92 -7.68
CA SER A 84 6.97 12.73 -7.05
C SER A 84 8.17 11.87 -6.64
N VAL A 85 9.32 12.52 -6.48
CA VAL A 85 10.54 11.95 -5.91
C VAL A 85 11.12 12.94 -4.91
N ALA A 86 12.02 12.48 -4.04
CA ALA A 86 12.85 13.34 -3.21
C ALA A 86 13.53 14.43 -4.08
N ASP A 87 13.43 15.68 -3.63
CA ASP A 87 14.18 16.75 -4.27
C ASP A 87 15.51 16.97 -3.54
N GLU A 88 16.52 16.17 -3.91
CA GLU A 88 17.83 16.14 -3.24
C GLU A 88 18.49 17.52 -3.10
N VAL A 89 18.26 18.42 -4.06
CA VAL A 89 18.81 19.79 -4.00
C VAL A 89 18.12 20.57 -2.88
N ALA A 90 16.79 20.59 -2.85
CA ALA A 90 16.02 21.29 -1.82
C ALA A 90 16.12 20.62 -0.43
N LEU A 91 16.41 19.32 -0.39
CA LEU A 91 16.67 18.59 0.86
C LEU A 91 18.05 18.94 1.43
N ALA A 92 19.05 19.22 0.59
CA ALA A 92 20.37 19.60 1.07
C ALA A 92 20.37 20.89 1.91
N ASP A 93 19.38 21.77 1.69
CA ASP A 93 19.16 23.00 2.45
C ASP A 93 18.59 22.77 3.87
N LEU A 94 18.15 21.54 4.17
CA LEU A 94 17.61 21.16 5.49
C LEU A 94 18.67 20.44 6.34
N PRO A 95 18.59 20.55 7.69
CA PRO A 95 19.31 19.67 8.61
C PRO A 95 19.05 18.20 8.29
N GLU A 96 20.05 17.33 8.45
CA GLU A 96 20.00 15.93 8.01
C GLU A 96 18.81 15.18 8.64
N GLU A 97 18.55 15.44 9.91
CA GLU A 97 17.46 14.89 10.72
C GLU A 97 16.06 15.35 10.25
N GLU A 98 15.96 16.45 9.52
CA GLU A 98 14.69 17.00 9.01
C GLU A 98 14.41 16.60 7.55
N ARG A 99 15.38 16.01 6.85
CA ARG A 99 15.24 15.68 5.42
C ARG A 99 14.20 14.58 5.17
N TYR A 100 14.11 13.63 6.10
CA TYR A 100 13.24 12.46 5.98
C TYR A 100 12.51 12.19 7.28
N GLY A 101 11.20 11.94 7.17
CA GLY A 101 10.34 11.64 8.31
C GLY A 101 9.24 10.65 7.97
N GLY A 102 8.14 10.74 8.70
CA GLY A 102 6.92 9.97 8.48
C GLY A 102 5.76 10.82 7.94
N GLU A 103 4.66 10.14 7.60
CA GLU A 103 3.36 10.79 7.42
C GLU A 103 2.83 11.26 8.78
N THR A 104 2.27 12.46 8.82
CA THR A 104 1.64 13.06 10.02
C THR A 104 0.23 13.57 9.75
N ARG A 105 -0.20 13.57 8.49
CA ARG A 105 -1.51 14.07 8.06
C ARG A 105 -2.26 12.98 7.31
N ALA A 106 -3.52 12.78 7.66
CA ALA A 106 -4.38 11.81 7.00
C ALA A 106 -4.50 12.05 5.48
N THR A 107 -4.44 13.33 5.06
CA THR A 107 -4.43 13.72 3.65
C THR A 107 -3.26 13.15 2.86
N GLN A 108 -2.08 12.97 3.47
CA GLN A 108 -0.93 12.32 2.82
C GLN A 108 -1.27 10.89 2.39
N VAL A 109 -1.91 10.14 3.30
CA VAL A 109 -2.35 8.76 3.05
C VAL A 109 -3.41 8.71 1.97
N PHE A 110 -4.44 9.57 2.06
CA PHE A 110 -5.52 9.62 1.07
C PHE A 110 -5.02 10.00 -0.31
N ASP A 111 -4.10 10.97 -0.39
CA ASP A 111 -3.52 11.45 -1.63
C ASP A 111 -2.68 10.37 -2.31
N ARG A 112 -1.83 9.64 -1.56
CA ARG A 112 -1.02 8.57 -2.16
C ARG A 112 -1.86 7.39 -2.65
N LEU A 113 -2.91 7.03 -1.92
CA LEU A 113 -3.85 5.97 -2.30
C LEU A 113 -4.59 6.35 -3.59
N ALA A 114 -5.38 7.41 -3.51
CA ALA A 114 -6.23 7.85 -4.61
C ALA A 114 -5.41 8.27 -5.84
N GLY A 115 -4.25 8.88 -5.61
CA GLY A 115 -3.34 9.32 -6.66
C GLY A 115 -2.71 8.16 -7.41
N ALA A 116 -2.26 7.12 -6.71
CA ALA A 116 -1.73 5.92 -7.34
C ALA A 116 -2.80 5.17 -8.14
N TRP A 117 -4.01 5.00 -7.59
CA TRP A 117 -5.13 4.39 -8.33
C TRP A 117 -5.52 5.19 -9.56
N ALA A 118 -5.61 6.52 -9.45
CA ALA A 118 -5.91 7.41 -10.57
C ALA A 118 -4.80 7.37 -11.63
N TYR A 119 -3.54 7.33 -11.21
CA TYR A 119 -2.38 7.20 -12.09
C TYR A 119 -2.43 5.88 -12.87
N TRP A 120 -2.60 4.73 -12.18
CA TRP A 120 -2.73 3.43 -12.85
C TRP A 120 -3.96 3.37 -13.77
N GLY A 121 -5.10 3.90 -13.33
CA GLY A 121 -6.31 4.01 -14.14
C GLY A 121 -6.10 4.86 -15.40
N TRP A 122 -5.35 5.95 -15.31
CA TRP A 122 -4.98 6.76 -16.47
C TRP A 122 -4.07 5.99 -17.43
N LYS A 123 -3.01 5.37 -16.91
CA LYS A 123 -2.06 4.57 -17.70
C LYS A 123 -2.74 3.42 -18.42
N GLY A 124 -3.71 2.77 -17.76
CA GLY A 124 -4.52 1.69 -18.33
C GLY A 124 -5.65 2.15 -19.26
N GLY A 125 -5.81 3.45 -19.52
CA GLY A 125 -6.84 3.96 -20.43
C GLY A 125 -8.27 3.85 -19.88
N TYR A 126 -8.45 3.75 -18.57
CA TYR A 126 -9.77 3.55 -17.96
C TYR A 126 -10.65 4.80 -18.02
N PHE A 127 -10.09 6.00 -18.06
CA PHE A 127 -10.85 7.25 -18.01
C PHE A 127 -11.20 7.77 -19.42
N SER A 128 -12.43 8.24 -19.58
CA SER A 128 -12.89 8.80 -20.86
C SER A 128 -12.32 10.19 -21.14
N SER A 129 -11.87 10.92 -20.12
CA SER A 129 -11.26 12.24 -20.25
C SER A 129 -10.33 12.56 -19.07
N LYS A 130 -9.51 13.61 -19.20
CA LYS A 130 -8.73 14.18 -18.09
C LYS A 130 -9.62 14.66 -16.95
N ALA A 131 -10.81 15.16 -17.25
CA ALA A 131 -11.77 15.61 -16.25
C ALA A 131 -12.33 14.44 -15.43
N ASP A 132 -12.55 13.28 -16.06
CA ASP A 132 -13.00 12.07 -15.38
C ASP A 132 -11.92 11.51 -14.44
N ALA A 133 -10.66 11.48 -14.88
CA ALA A 133 -9.54 11.07 -14.03
C ALA A 133 -9.37 11.99 -12.81
N ARG A 134 -9.53 13.30 -13.02
CA ARG A 134 -9.53 14.28 -11.93
C ARG A 134 -10.71 14.07 -10.99
N ALA A 135 -11.91 13.86 -11.52
CA ALA A 135 -13.10 13.60 -10.72
C ALA A 135 -12.92 12.34 -9.86
N TYR A 136 -12.39 11.25 -10.43
CA TYR A 136 -12.07 10.04 -9.67
C TYR A 136 -11.11 10.33 -8.52
N PHE A 137 -10.00 11.03 -8.79
CA PHE A 137 -9.01 11.37 -7.77
C PHE A 137 -9.62 12.20 -6.64
N ASP A 138 -10.47 13.18 -6.96
CA ASP A 138 -11.11 14.03 -5.95
C ASP A 138 -12.17 13.28 -5.14
N GLU A 139 -13.04 12.50 -5.79
CA GLU A 139 -14.10 11.74 -5.13
C GLU A 139 -13.51 10.67 -4.20
N MET A 140 -12.46 9.95 -4.61
CA MET A 140 -11.80 8.95 -3.77
C MET A 140 -11.20 9.58 -2.51
N ARG A 141 -10.50 10.72 -2.64
CA ARG A 141 -9.94 11.45 -1.50
C ARG A 141 -11.01 11.89 -0.51
N TYR A 142 -12.12 12.43 -1.01
CA TYR A 142 -13.26 12.81 -0.19
C TYR A 142 -13.88 11.59 0.53
N MET A 143 -14.09 10.49 -0.20
CA MET A 143 -14.68 9.28 0.35
C MET A 143 -13.81 8.64 1.44
N LEU A 144 -12.49 8.63 1.26
CA LEU A 144 -11.54 8.14 2.28
C LEU A 144 -11.56 9.05 3.52
N ALA A 145 -11.46 10.37 3.33
CA ALA A 145 -11.48 11.33 4.44
C ALA A 145 -12.78 11.28 5.24
N THR A 146 -13.91 11.03 4.59
CA THR A 146 -15.21 10.96 5.24
C THR A 146 -15.67 9.54 5.58
N GLN A 147 -14.76 8.56 5.50
CA GLN A 147 -14.99 7.15 5.85
C GLN A 147 -16.21 6.51 5.13
N ARG A 148 -16.52 6.96 3.91
CA ARG A 148 -17.59 6.39 3.05
C ARG A 148 -17.19 5.07 2.40
N GLY A 149 -15.89 4.80 2.37
CA GLY A 149 -15.33 3.55 1.89
C GLY A 149 -13.90 3.42 2.39
N ALA A 150 -13.48 2.18 2.62
CA ALA A 150 -12.12 1.86 3.04
C ALA A 150 -11.64 0.63 2.25
N PRO A 151 -10.45 0.69 1.62
CA PRO A 151 -9.85 -0.50 1.06
C PRO A 151 -9.31 -1.43 2.16
N ASN A 152 -8.91 -2.65 1.78
CA ASN A 152 -8.26 -3.59 2.70
C ASN A 152 -6.90 -3.07 3.22
N SER A 153 -6.42 -3.61 4.34
CA SER A 153 -5.25 -3.07 5.06
C SER A 153 -3.95 -2.97 4.23
N PRO A 154 -3.56 -3.96 3.41
CA PRO A 154 -2.40 -3.84 2.51
C PRO A 154 -2.42 -2.64 1.57
N GLN A 155 -3.61 -2.19 1.15
CA GLN A 155 -3.72 -0.97 0.36
C GLN A 155 -3.18 0.22 1.15
N TRP A 156 -3.65 0.39 2.39
CA TRP A 156 -3.21 1.46 3.28
C TRP A 156 -1.72 1.40 3.56
N PHE A 157 -1.12 0.22 3.74
CA PHE A 157 0.32 0.10 4.03
C PHE A 157 1.20 0.44 2.83
N ASN A 158 0.87 -0.08 1.65
CA ASN A 158 1.86 -0.19 0.57
C ASN A 158 1.55 0.70 -0.65
N THR A 159 0.28 1.09 -0.84
CA THR A 159 -0.14 1.73 -2.09
C THR A 159 0.31 3.18 -2.16
N GLY A 160 0.90 3.52 -3.31
CA GLY A 160 1.24 4.89 -3.66
C GLY A 160 2.48 5.45 -2.97
N LEU A 161 3.21 4.68 -2.16
CA LEU A 161 4.49 5.13 -1.58
C LEU A 161 5.49 5.53 -2.68
N HIS A 162 5.64 4.71 -3.71
CA HIS A 162 6.47 5.03 -4.88
C HIS A 162 5.92 6.22 -5.68
N TRP A 163 4.60 6.27 -5.91
CA TRP A 163 3.99 7.35 -6.70
C TRP A 163 4.06 8.71 -6.00
N ALA A 164 3.76 8.76 -4.70
CA ALA A 164 3.71 10.00 -3.95
C ALA A 164 5.09 10.53 -3.56
N TYR A 165 6.01 9.63 -3.17
CA TYR A 165 7.27 9.97 -2.52
C TYR A 165 8.52 9.51 -3.25
N GLY A 166 8.39 8.64 -4.26
CA GLY A 166 9.54 8.00 -4.91
C GLY A 166 10.21 6.93 -4.05
N ILE A 167 9.57 6.50 -2.97
CA ILE A 167 10.09 5.41 -2.12
C ILE A 167 10.17 4.14 -2.96
N ASP A 168 11.35 3.54 -2.97
CA ASP A 168 11.63 2.32 -3.71
C ASP A 168 12.51 1.35 -2.91
N GLY A 169 12.67 0.13 -3.40
CA GLY A 169 13.46 -0.93 -2.80
C GLY A 169 13.57 -2.14 -3.74
N PRO A 170 14.55 -3.03 -3.49
CA PRO A 170 14.81 -4.17 -4.36
C PRO A 170 13.61 -5.10 -4.43
N SER A 171 13.39 -5.73 -5.59
CA SER A 171 12.32 -6.73 -5.79
C SER A 171 12.27 -7.77 -4.68
N GLN A 172 11.06 -8.05 -4.19
CA GLN A 172 10.81 -9.00 -3.10
C GLN A 172 10.06 -10.24 -3.58
N GLY A 173 10.02 -10.46 -4.90
CA GLY A 173 9.34 -11.61 -5.51
C GLY A 173 7.85 -11.40 -5.80
N HIS A 174 7.36 -10.16 -5.77
CA HIS A 174 6.01 -9.83 -6.20
C HIS A 174 5.86 -9.97 -7.71
N HIS A 175 4.64 -10.31 -8.13
CA HIS A 175 4.25 -10.33 -9.53
C HIS A 175 3.05 -9.42 -9.74
N TYR A 176 2.93 -8.89 -10.94
CA TYR A 176 1.78 -8.13 -11.40
C TYR A 176 1.45 -8.54 -12.83
N VAL A 177 0.22 -8.29 -13.27
CA VAL A 177 -0.13 -8.45 -14.68
C VAL A 177 0.14 -7.12 -15.37
N ASP A 178 1.05 -7.13 -16.34
CA ASP A 178 1.35 -5.92 -17.12
C ASP A 178 0.12 -5.53 -17.94
N TYR A 179 -0.39 -4.33 -17.72
CA TYR A 179 -1.67 -3.89 -18.30
C TYR A 179 -1.64 -3.72 -19.82
N LYS A 180 -0.46 -3.63 -20.44
CA LYS A 180 -0.32 -3.48 -21.90
C LYS A 180 -0.26 -4.84 -22.59
N THR A 181 0.50 -5.75 -22.01
CA THR A 181 0.81 -7.06 -22.60
C THR A 181 -0.09 -8.18 -22.09
N GLY A 182 -0.76 -7.97 -20.94
CA GLY A 182 -1.54 -9.00 -20.24
C GLY A 182 -0.70 -10.09 -19.60
N LYS A 183 0.64 -9.96 -19.56
CA LYS A 183 1.55 -11.01 -19.08
C LYS A 183 1.85 -10.86 -17.60
N LEU A 184 1.83 -12.00 -16.89
CA LEU A 184 2.36 -12.08 -15.53
C LEU A 184 3.85 -11.73 -15.54
N THR A 185 4.21 -10.70 -14.80
CA THR A 185 5.53 -10.10 -14.81
C THR A 185 6.04 -9.98 -13.38
N LYS A 186 7.29 -10.40 -13.17
CA LYS A 186 7.97 -10.22 -11.88
C LYS A 186 8.30 -8.74 -11.70
N SER A 187 7.88 -8.16 -10.58
CA SER A 187 8.20 -6.77 -10.26
C SER A 187 9.70 -6.60 -10.07
N ARG A 188 10.26 -5.51 -10.60
CA ARG A 188 11.66 -5.12 -10.39
C ARG A 188 11.85 -4.31 -9.09
N SER A 189 10.74 -3.78 -8.57
CA SER A 189 10.68 -2.90 -7.41
C SER A 189 9.72 -3.47 -6.35
N ALA A 190 9.99 -3.19 -5.08
CA ALA A 190 9.07 -3.53 -3.99
C ALA A 190 7.84 -2.61 -3.93
N TYR A 191 7.90 -1.40 -4.50
CA TYR A 191 6.94 -0.32 -4.25
C TYR A 191 6.27 0.25 -5.50
N GLU A 192 6.85 0.09 -6.69
CA GLU A 192 6.23 0.55 -7.95
C GLU A 192 4.95 -0.23 -8.25
N HIS A 193 5.02 -1.55 -8.09
CA HIS A 193 3.90 -2.48 -8.10
C HIS A 193 3.85 -3.17 -6.72
N PRO A 194 3.32 -2.47 -5.69
CA PRO A 194 3.33 -2.97 -4.32
C PRO A 194 2.39 -4.17 -4.18
N GLN A 195 2.52 -4.93 -3.08
CA GLN A 195 1.53 -5.93 -2.67
C GLN A 195 0.33 -5.24 -1.98
N PRO A 196 -0.84 -5.13 -2.62
CA PRO A 196 -1.94 -4.34 -2.11
C PRO A 196 -3.21 -5.19 -1.91
N HIS A 197 -3.09 -6.52 -1.92
CA HIS A 197 -4.20 -7.46 -1.78
C HIS A 197 -4.09 -8.20 -0.45
N ALA A 198 -5.22 -8.39 0.24
CA ALA A 198 -5.22 -9.00 1.58
C ALA A 198 -5.34 -10.53 1.59
N CYS A 199 -5.89 -11.14 0.53
CA CYS A 199 -6.27 -12.55 0.56
C CYS A 199 -5.64 -13.30 -0.62
N PHE A 200 -4.97 -14.42 -0.31
CA PHE A 200 -4.40 -15.33 -1.29
C PHE A 200 -4.81 -16.76 -1.00
N ILE A 201 -5.04 -17.53 -2.06
CA ILE A 201 -5.21 -18.98 -1.98
C ILE A 201 -4.06 -19.61 -2.73
N GLN A 202 -3.38 -20.56 -2.09
CA GLN A 202 -2.22 -21.25 -2.66
C GLN A 202 -2.44 -22.75 -2.71
N SER A 203 -1.62 -23.40 -3.53
CA SER A 203 -1.48 -24.85 -3.56
C SER A 203 -0.06 -25.25 -3.13
N CYS A 204 0.03 -26.46 -2.60
CA CYS A 204 1.27 -27.13 -2.25
C CYS A 204 1.32 -28.47 -2.98
N ALA A 205 2.33 -28.67 -3.81
CA ALA A 205 2.63 -29.97 -4.38
C ALA A 205 3.31 -30.86 -3.34
N ASP A 206 3.15 -32.16 -3.47
CA ASP A 206 3.79 -33.17 -2.62
C ASP A 206 5.26 -33.38 -2.98
N ASP A 207 6.02 -32.30 -2.80
CA ASP A 207 7.44 -32.18 -3.09
C ASP A 207 8.07 -31.29 -2.01
N LEU A 208 9.24 -31.67 -1.49
CA LEU A 208 9.87 -30.95 -0.39
C LEU A 208 10.51 -29.62 -0.83
N VAL A 209 11.28 -29.60 -1.92
CA VAL A 209 12.24 -28.53 -2.22
C VAL A 209 12.07 -27.85 -3.57
N ASN A 210 11.33 -28.46 -4.51
CA ASN A 210 11.13 -27.89 -5.84
C ASN A 210 10.07 -26.77 -5.81
N SER A 211 10.02 -26.00 -6.90
CA SER A 211 9.02 -24.93 -7.05
C SER A 211 7.61 -25.49 -6.99
N GLY A 212 6.74 -24.82 -6.22
CA GLY A 212 5.39 -25.30 -5.92
C GLY A 212 5.31 -26.30 -4.77
N GLY A 213 6.44 -26.79 -4.25
CA GLY A 213 6.52 -27.69 -3.10
C GLY A 213 6.42 -26.99 -1.73
N ILE A 214 6.73 -27.75 -0.67
CA ILE A 214 6.55 -27.35 0.74
C ILE A 214 7.47 -26.18 1.13
N MET A 215 8.77 -26.27 0.84
CA MET A 215 9.70 -25.19 1.19
C MET A 215 9.46 -23.92 0.37
N ASP A 216 9.07 -24.04 -0.91
CA ASP A 216 8.70 -22.88 -1.73
C ASP A 216 7.39 -22.25 -1.24
N LEU A 217 6.41 -23.04 -0.79
CA LEU A 217 5.22 -22.51 -0.12
C LEU A 217 5.60 -21.65 1.08
N TRP A 218 6.46 -22.15 1.97
CA TRP A 218 6.87 -21.40 3.17
C TRP A 218 7.48 -20.03 2.82
N VAL A 219 8.34 -19.98 1.79
CA VAL A 219 8.90 -18.73 1.28
C VAL A 219 7.84 -17.81 0.69
N ARG A 220 6.90 -18.35 -0.10
CA ARG A 220 5.79 -17.57 -0.70
C ARG A 220 4.86 -16.98 0.37
N GLU A 221 4.44 -17.78 1.35
CA GLU A 221 3.59 -17.34 2.46
C GLU A 221 4.30 -16.26 3.29
N SER A 222 5.58 -16.47 3.62
CA SER A 222 6.39 -15.49 4.37
C SER A 222 6.47 -14.13 3.67
N ARG A 223 6.57 -14.12 2.33
CA ARG A 223 6.52 -12.88 1.54
C ARG A 223 5.16 -12.19 1.62
N LEU A 224 4.06 -12.95 1.55
CA LEU A 224 2.71 -12.39 1.69
C LEU A 224 2.52 -11.77 3.08
N PHE A 225 2.92 -12.47 4.15
CA PHE A 225 2.83 -11.96 5.52
C PHE A 225 3.66 -10.69 5.74
N LYS A 226 4.89 -10.63 5.19
CA LYS A 226 5.76 -9.45 5.27
C LYS A 226 5.06 -8.15 4.81
N TYR A 227 4.15 -8.25 3.85
CA TYR A 227 3.42 -7.11 3.28
C TYR A 227 1.98 -6.96 3.80
N GLY A 228 1.61 -7.72 4.83
CA GLY A 228 0.32 -7.62 5.51
C GLY A 228 -0.81 -8.41 4.86
N SER A 229 -0.50 -9.34 3.97
CA SER A 229 -1.49 -10.23 3.34
C SER A 229 -1.66 -11.51 4.15
N GLY A 230 -2.90 -12.02 4.21
CA GLY A 230 -3.23 -13.36 4.66
C GLY A 230 -3.24 -14.35 3.50
N THR A 231 -2.97 -15.61 3.83
CA THR A 231 -2.92 -16.71 2.87
C THR A 231 -3.60 -17.96 3.44
N GLY A 232 -4.26 -18.72 2.58
CA GLY A 232 -4.77 -20.05 2.88
C GLY A 232 -4.28 -21.04 1.83
N THR A 233 -3.89 -22.23 2.27
CA THR A 233 -3.27 -23.21 1.36
C THR A 233 -4.06 -24.51 1.33
N ASN A 234 -4.29 -25.03 0.13
CA ASN A 234 -4.81 -26.37 -0.06
C ASN A 234 -3.66 -27.39 0.05
N PHE A 235 -3.72 -28.22 1.08
CA PHE A 235 -2.74 -29.27 1.38
C PHE A 235 -3.19 -30.68 0.97
N SER A 236 -4.34 -30.84 0.30
CA SER A 236 -4.89 -32.17 -0.04
C SER A 236 -4.01 -33.01 -0.95
N LEU A 237 -3.01 -32.41 -1.60
CA LEU A 237 -2.04 -33.16 -2.41
C LEU A 237 -0.94 -33.80 -1.57
N LEU A 238 -0.67 -33.30 -0.36
CA LEU A 238 0.40 -33.85 0.48
C LEU A 238 0.03 -35.26 0.94
N ARG A 239 1.00 -36.17 0.79
CA ARG A 239 0.84 -37.58 1.13
C ARG A 239 0.65 -37.76 2.64
N ALA A 240 -0.15 -38.74 3.04
CA ALA A 240 -0.48 -39.04 4.43
C ALA A 240 0.72 -39.56 5.23
N ALA A 241 0.60 -39.52 6.56
CA ALA A 241 1.60 -40.10 7.45
C ALA A 241 1.75 -41.61 7.18
N GLY A 242 3.01 -42.07 7.08
CA GLY A 242 3.32 -43.48 6.83
C GLY A 242 3.44 -43.87 5.36
N GLU A 243 3.02 -43.02 4.42
CA GLU A 243 3.15 -43.30 2.98
C GLU A 243 4.62 -43.28 2.54
N HIS A 244 4.96 -44.10 1.53
CA HIS A 244 6.34 -44.33 1.12
C HIS A 244 6.99 -43.10 0.47
N LEU A 245 8.28 -42.91 0.72
CA LEU A 245 9.12 -41.91 0.05
C LEU A 245 10.04 -42.59 -0.98
N SER A 246 10.34 -41.90 -2.08
CA SER A 246 11.19 -42.42 -3.16
C SER A 246 12.63 -42.69 -2.73
N GLY A 247 13.16 -41.90 -1.78
CA GLY A 247 14.49 -42.09 -1.19
C GLY A 247 14.56 -43.14 -0.06
N GLY A 248 13.48 -43.87 0.20
CA GLY A 248 13.34 -44.72 1.38
C GLY A 248 12.77 -43.97 2.59
N GLY A 249 12.19 -44.72 3.52
CA GLY A 249 11.48 -44.17 4.68
C GLY A 249 9.99 -43.92 4.44
N LYS A 250 9.38 -43.14 5.34
CA LYS A 250 7.94 -42.86 5.39
C LYS A 250 7.69 -41.37 5.59
N SER A 251 6.61 -40.86 5.00
CA SER A 251 6.14 -39.49 5.17
C SER A 251 5.70 -39.20 6.61
N SER A 252 5.93 -37.97 7.07
CA SER A 252 5.40 -37.46 8.34
C SER A 252 3.91 -37.08 8.27
N GLY A 253 3.35 -36.93 7.06
CA GLY A 253 2.03 -36.34 6.86
C GLY A 253 2.00 -34.82 7.14
N LEU A 254 0.81 -34.22 7.01
CA LEU A 254 0.64 -32.76 7.15
C LEU A 254 0.71 -32.25 8.61
N MET A 255 0.09 -32.98 9.55
CA MET A 255 -0.15 -32.55 10.94
C MET A 255 0.84 -33.17 11.94
N GLY A 256 1.93 -33.77 11.44
CA GLY A 256 2.86 -34.60 12.22
C GLY A 256 3.45 -33.90 13.44
#